data_AF-A0A7Z9XYP7-F1
#
_entry.id   AF-A0A7Z9XYP7-F1
#
_cell.length_a   1.000
_cell.length_b   1.000
_cell.length_c   1.000
_cell.angle_alpha   90.00
_cell.angle_beta   90.00
_cell.angle_gamma   90.00
#
_symmetry.space_group_name_H-M   'P 1'
#
loop_
_entity.id
_entity.type
_entity.pdbx_description
1 polymer ?
#
loop_
_entity_poly.entity_id
_entity_poly.type
_entity_poly.pdbx_seq_one_letter_code
_entity_poly.pdbx_strand_id
1 'polypeptide(L)'
;MDYLVPGLLGFTVGAVIYGLLYPQIFPQISALANYGSVIMPDMWQVSAALVIIFFTLFSLVLFYAIDRAHAQRKDKLETKQG
;
A
#
# COMPACT_ATOMS: atom_id res chain seq x y z
N MET A 1 -7.34 33.00 14.14
CA MET A 1 -8.66 32.98 13.45
C MET A 1 -8.55 33.40 11.99
N ASP A 2 -7.57 34.23 11.62
CA ASP A 2 -7.42 34.80 10.27
C ASP A 2 -7.09 33.82 9.14
N TYR A 3 -6.67 32.59 9.44
CA TYR A 3 -6.41 31.54 8.44
C TYR A 3 -7.60 30.61 8.20
N LEU A 4 -8.52 30.56 9.16
CA LEU A 4 -9.66 29.64 9.15
C LEU A 4 -10.76 30.15 8.20
N VAL A 5 -10.94 31.47 8.15
CA VAL A 5 -11.88 32.14 7.23
C VAL A 5 -11.45 32.01 5.76
N PRO A 6 -10.23 32.41 5.33
CA PRO A 6 -9.81 32.22 3.95
C PRO A 6 -9.65 30.74 3.59
N GLY A 7 -9.23 29.88 4.53
CA GLY A 7 -9.14 28.44 4.32
C GLY A 7 -10.49 27.78 4.06
N LEU A 8 -11.51 28.09 4.87
CA LEU A 8 -12.85 27.54 4.71
C LEU A 8 -13.53 28.07 3.43
N LEU A 9 -13.36 29.36 3.13
CA LEU A 9 -13.91 29.95 1.91
C LEU A 9 -13.23 29.41 0.66
N GLY A 10 -11.90 29.28 0.65
CA GLY A 10 -11.15 28.66 -0.45
C GLY A 10 -11.54 27.20 -0.68
N PHE A 11 -11.71 26.43 0.41
CA PHE A 11 -12.22 25.06 0.36
C PHE A 11 -13.63 25.00 -0.24
N THR A 12 -14.53 25.89 0.19
CA THR A 12 -15.93 25.90 -0.27
C THR A 12 -16.01 26.31 -1.74
N VAL A 13 -15.25 27.30 -2.17
CA VAL A 13 -15.15 27.70 -3.59
C VAL A 13 -14.59 26.55 -4.43
N GLY A 14 -13.53 25.89 -3.96
CA GLY A 14 -12.97 24.72 -4.62
C GLY A 14 -13.97 23.57 -4.73
N ALA A 15 -14.75 23.31 -3.68
CA ALA A 15 -15.79 22.28 -3.66
C ALA A 15 -16.94 22.59 -4.63
N VAL A 16 -17.36 23.87 -4.73
CA VAL A 16 -18.38 24.30 -5.68
C VAL A 16 -17.88 24.16 -7.12
N ILE A 17 -16.67 24.63 -7.42
CA ILE A 17 -16.06 24.49 -8.75
C ILE A 17 -15.92 23.01 -9.11
N TYR A 18 -15.43 22.18 -8.18
CA TYR A 18 -15.30 20.74 -8.36
C TYR A 18 -16.67 20.08 -8.60
N GLY A 19 -17.69 20.44 -7.83
CA GLY A 19 -19.06 19.92 -8.01
C GLY A 19 -19.67 20.28 -9.36
N LEU A 20 -19.41 21.49 -9.86
CA LEU A 20 -19.85 21.93 -11.19
C LEU A 20 -19.09 21.23 -12.33
N LEU A 21 -17.80 20.96 -12.12
CA LEU A 21 -16.96 20.24 -13.08
C LEU A 21 -17.15 18.71 -13.00
N TYR A 22 -17.73 18.21 -11.90
CA TYR A 22 -17.90 16.79 -11.63
C TYR A 22 -18.53 16.01 -12.80
N PRO A 23 -19.61 16.48 -13.46
CA PRO A 23 -20.20 15.76 -14.59
C PRO A 23 -19.25 15.60 -15.79
N GLN A 24 -18.25 16.47 -15.95
CA GLN A 24 -17.29 16.43 -17.06
C GLN A 24 -16.11 15.48 -16.76
N ILE A 25 -15.65 15.43 -15.51
CA ILE A 25 -14.53 14.56 -15.09
C ILE A 25 -14.98 13.16 -14.66
N PHE A 26 -16.22 13.04 -14.17
CA PHE A 26 -16.76 11.79 -13.65
C PHE A 26 -16.73 10.64 -14.66
N PRO A 27 -17.06 10.81 -15.95
CA PRO A 27 -16.99 9.71 -16.93
C PRO A 27 -15.59 9.14 -17.08
N GLN A 28 -14.55 9.97 -17.03
CA GLN A 28 -13.16 9.54 -17.15
C GLN A 28 -12.69 8.80 -15.89
N ILE A 29 -13.04 9.32 -14.71
CA ILE A 29 -12.72 8.69 -13.42
C ILE A 29 -13.51 7.39 -13.24
N SER A 30 -14.79 7.39 -13.60
CA SER A 30 -15.67 6.22 -13.58
C SER A 30 -15.21 5.16 -14.57
N ALA A 31 -14.71 5.53 -15.75
CA ALA A 31 -14.12 4.57 -16.67
C ALA A 31 -12.89 3.90 -16.05
N LEU A 32 -12.03 4.65 -15.36
CA LEU A 32 -10.88 4.10 -14.64
C LEU A 32 -11.29 3.22 -13.44
N ALA A 33 -12.34 3.60 -12.71
CA ALA A 33 -12.89 2.83 -11.60
C ALA A 33 -13.70 1.60 -12.06
N ASN A 34 -14.29 1.63 -13.26
CA ASN A 34 -15.00 0.51 -13.90
C ASN A 34 -14.06 -0.57 -14.41
N TYR A 35 -12.73 -0.34 -14.40
CA TYR A 35 -11.77 -1.45 -14.49
C TYR A 35 -11.85 -2.38 -13.26
N GLY A 36 -12.65 -2.04 -12.25
CA GLY A 36 -12.76 -2.77 -10.99
C GLY A 36 -11.54 -2.48 -10.12
N SER A 37 -11.63 -2.86 -8.85
CA SER A 37 -10.44 -2.91 -7.98
C SER A 37 -9.52 -4.01 -8.51
N VAL A 38 -8.81 -3.77 -9.63
CA VAL A 38 -7.81 -4.70 -10.16
C VAL A 38 -6.75 -4.84 -9.10
N ILE A 39 -6.88 -5.90 -8.32
CA ILE A 39 -5.91 -6.27 -7.31
C ILE A 39 -4.89 -7.19 -7.97
N MET A 40 -3.69 -7.24 -7.40
CA MET A 40 -2.59 -8.08 -7.88
C MET A 40 -3.00 -9.54 -8.19
N PRO A 41 -3.90 -10.19 -7.41
CA PRO A 41 -4.44 -11.51 -7.73
C PRO A 41 -5.20 -11.57 -9.08
N ASP A 42 -5.96 -10.53 -9.41
CA ASP A 42 -6.77 -10.49 -10.64
C ASP A 42 -5.90 -10.43 -11.90
N MET A 43 -4.77 -9.71 -11.83
CA MET A 43 -3.81 -9.61 -12.93
C MET A 43 -3.14 -10.95 -13.24
N TRP A 44 -2.92 -11.76 -12.21
CA TRP A 44 -2.26 -13.07 -12.33
C TRP A 44 -3.25 -14.23 -12.40
N GLN A 45 -4.56 -13.95 -12.41
CA GLN A 45 -5.63 -14.95 -12.41
C GLN A 45 -5.47 -15.99 -11.28
N VAL A 46 -4.99 -15.55 -10.11
CA VAL A 46 -4.79 -16.39 -8.93
C VAL A 46 -5.78 -15.99 -7.83
N SER A 47 -6.13 -16.94 -6.96
CA SER A 47 -6.96 -16.62 -5.80
C SER A 47 -6.24 -15.66 -4.86
N ALA A 48 -6.95 -14.65 -4.35
CA ALA A 48 -6.43 -13.70 -3.37
C ALA A 48 -5.87 -14.40 -2.12
N ALA A 49 -6.48 -15.52 -1.71
CA ALA A 49 -5.99 -16.33 -0.60
C ALA A 49 -4.58 -16.89 -0.85
N LEU A 50 -4.27 -17.31 -2.09
CA LEU A 50 -2.93 -17.80 -2.44
C LEU A 50 -1.88 -16.70 -2.33
N VAL A 51 -2.20 -15.48 -2.78
CA VAL A 51 -1.28 -14.34 -2.68
C VAL A 51 -1.01 -13.99 -1.21
N ILE A 52 -2.05 -13.99 -0.37
CA ILE A 52 -1.92 -13.76 1.07
C ILE A 52 -1.05 -14.83 1.72
N ILE A 53 -1.33 -16.12 1.45
CA ILE A 53 -0.56 -17.24 2.00
C ILE A 53 0.89 -17.18 1.53
N PHE A 54 1.13 -16.90 0.26
CA PHE A 54 2.47 -16.77 -0.30
C PHE A 54 3.28 -15.69 0.43
N PHE A 55 2.75 -14.47 0.56
CA PHE A 55 3.45 -13.39 1.25
C PHE A 55 3.66 -13.66 2.74
N THR A 56 2.69 -14.33 3.39
CA THR A 56 2.81 -14.75 4.79
C THR A 56 3.95 -15.75 4.97
N LEU A 57 3.97 -16.81 4.16
CA LEU A 57 5.03 -17.83 4.20
C LEU A 57 6.38 -17.24 3.82
N PHE A 58 6.44 -16.39 2.80
CA PHE A 58 7.67 -15.72 2.38
C PHE A 58 8.26 -14.87 3.50
N SER A 59 7.42 -14.11 4.21
CA SER A 59 7.84 -13.29 5.35
C SER A 59 8.37 -14.16 6.50
N LEU A 60 7.69 -15.27 6.83
CA LEU A 60 8.15 -16.21 7.86
C LEU A 60 9.51 -16.84 7.50
N VAL A 61 9.69 -17.24 6.24
CA VAL A 61 10.97 -17.77 5.75
C VAL A 61 12.06 -16.71 5.86
N LEU A 62 11.77 -15.46 5.53
CA LEU A 62 12.73 -14.37 5.63
C LEU A 62 13.16 -14.14 7.08
N PHE A 63 12.21 -14.08 8.02
CA PHE A 63 12.50 -13.93 9.44
C PHE A 63 13.31 -15.11 9.98
N TYR A 64 12.97 -16.34 9.61
CA TYR A 64 13.75 -17.52 9.99
C TYR A 64 15.17 -17.48 9.44
N ALA A 65 15.36 -17.09 8.18
CA ALA A 65 16.67 -16.98 7.56
C ALA A 65 17.53 -15.90 8.24
N ILE A 66 16.93 -14.77 8.61
CA ILE A 66 17.61 -13.69 9.35
C ILE A 66 18.04 -14.17 10.74
N ASP A 67 17.14 -14.81 11.48
CA ASP A 67 17.45 -15.34 12.82
C ASP A 67 18.57 -16.39 12.77
N ARG A 68 18.48 -17.30 11.80
CA ARG A 68 19.53 -18.31 11.56
C ARG A 68 20.87 -17.67 11.18
N ALA A 69 20.87 -16.64 10.33
CA ALA A 69 22.08 -15.92 9.96
C ALA A 69 22.70 -15.18 11.14
N HIS A 70 21.89 -14.62 12.04
CA HIS A 70 22.38 -14.03 13.29
C HIS A 70 23.00 -15.08 14.23
N ALA A 71 22.36 -16.24 14.38
CA ALA A 71 22.90 -17.35 15.16
C ALA A 71 24.28 -17.81 14.63
N GLN A 72 24.41 -17.98 13.31
CA GLN A 72 25.69 -18.35 12.69
C GLN A 72 26.81 -17.30 12.89
N ARG A 73 26.45 -16.02 13.02
CA ARG A 73 27.43 -14.96 13.29
C ARG A 73 27.90 -14.99 14.75
N LYS A 74 27.03 -15.32 15.71
CA LYS A 74 27.39 -15.45 17.12
C LYS A 74 28.35 -16.62 17.36
N ASP A 75 28.07 -17.81 16.82
CA ASP A 75 28.96 -18.99 16.94
C ASP A 75 30.39 -18.72 16.47
N LYS A 76 30.53 -17.96 15.36
CA LYS A 76 31.85 -17.61 14.80
C LYS A 76 32.65 -16.64 15.66
N LEU A 77 31.99 -15.84 16.49
CA LEU A 77 32.66 -14.91 17.42
C LEU A 77 33.10 -15.64 18.69
N GLU A 78 32.28 -16.55 19.21
CA GLU A 78 32.62 -17.36 20.39
C GLU A 78 33.75 -18.37 20.10
N THR A 79 33.73 -19.00 18.93
CA THR A 79 34.79 -19.97 18.52
C THR A 79 36.16 -19.31 18.31
N LYS A 80 36.22 -18.00 18.05
CA LYS A 80 37.49 -17.27 17.87
C LYS A 80 38.14 -16.80 19.17
N GLN A 81 37.47 -16.97 20.32
CA GLN A 81 37.96 -16.54 21.64
C GLN A 81 38.43 -17.71 22.53
N GLY A 82 38.40 -18.95 22.03
CA GLY A 82 38.94 -20.15 22.69
C GLY A 82 40.31 -20.55 22.17
#